data_AF-A0A953I5X9-F1
#
_entry.id   AF-A0A953I5X9-F1
#
_cell.length_a   1.000
_cell.length_b   1.000
_cell.length_c   1.000
_cell.angle_alpha   90.00
_cell.angle_beta   90.00
_cell.angle_gamma   90.00
#
_symmetry.space_group_name_H-M   'P 1'
#
loop_
_entity.id
_entity.type
_entity.pdbx_description
1 polymer ?
#
loop_
_entity_poly.entity_id
_entity_poly.type
_entity_poly.pdbx_seq_one_letter_code
_entity_poly.pdbx_strand_id
1 'polypeptide(L)' 'AFNEEAATRLLQQKEVVFTADLHAGEAEATAWGCDLTFDYVKINGSYRT' A
#
# COMPACT_ATOMS: atom_id res chain seq x y z
N ALA A 1 -21.41 -4.56 6.59
CA ALA A 1 -20.48 -5.70 6.68
C ALA A 1 -19.35 -5.47 5.69
N PHE A 2 -18.12 -5.91 6.01
CA PHE A 2 -16.98 -5.84 5.10
C PHE A 2 -17.18 -6.79 3.91
N ASN A 3 -16.76 -6.37 2.71
CA ASN A 3 -16.81 -7.17 1.49
C ASN A 3 -15.37 -7.40 0.98
N GLU A 4 -14.85 -8.58 1.28
CA GLU A 4 -13.48 -8.97 0.96
C GLU A 4 -13.22 -9.10 -0.53
N GLU A 5 -14.20 -9.58 -1.31
CA GLU A 5 -14.07 -9.69 -2.76
C GLU A 5 -13.92 -8.32 -3.42
N ALA A 6 -14.72 -7.35 -2.98
CA ALA A 6 -14.63 -5.98 -3.48
C ALA A 6 -13.28 -5.34 -3.11
N ALA A 7 -12.80 -5.54 -1.89
CA ALA A 7 -11.49 -5.06 -1.46
C ALA A 7 -10.35 -5.70 -2.28
N THR A 8 -10.41 -7.01 -2.51
CA THR A 8 -9.41 -7.73 -3.31
C THR A 8 -9.34 -7.20 -4.74
N ARG A 9 -10.50 -6.93 -5.37
CA ARG A 9 -10.53 -6.36 -6.74
C ARG A 9 -9.89 -4.97 -6.80
N LEU A 10 -10.04 -4.15 -5.77
CA LEU A 10 -9.40 -2.83 -5.70
C LEU A 10 -7.88 -2.95 -5.49
N LEU A 11 -7.43 -3.87 -4.64
CA LEU A 11 -6.01 -4.09 -4.37
C LEU A 11 -5.25 -4.70 -5.55
N GLN A 12 -5.94 -5.32 -6.51
CA GLN A 12 -5.35 -5.87 -7.74
C GLN A 12 -5.12 -4.82 -8.84
N GLN A 13 -5.54 -3.57 -8.63
CA GLN A 13 -5.33 -2.49 -9.59
C GLN A 13 -3.87 -2.05 -9.61
N LYS A 14 -3.44 -1.44 -10.73
CA LYS A 14 -2.08 -0.91 -10.90
C LYS A 14 -1.74 0.18 -9.88
N GLU A 15 -2.74 1.00 -9.54
CA GLU A 15 -2.62 2.06 -8.54
C GLU A 15 -3.68 1.83 -7.48
N VAL A 16 -3.28 1.91 -6.21
CA VAL A 16 -4.16 1.71 -5.07
C VAL A 16 -4.13 2.98 -4.23
N VAL A 17 -5.31 3.57 -4.01
CA VAL A 17 -5.47 4.79 -3.22
C VAL A 17 -6.10 4.44 -1.88
N PHE A 18 -5.45 4.87 -0.80
CA PHE A 18 -5.96 4.75 0.56
C PHE A 18 -6.29 6.12 1.11
N THR A 19 -7.47 6.25 1.70
CA THR A 19 -7.89 7.45 2.42
C THR A 19 -8.16 7.06 3.88
N ALA A 20 -7.51 7.76 4.80
CA ALA A 20 -7.74 7.61 6.23
C ALA A 20 -8.16 8.96 6.83
N ASP A 21 -9.33 9.01 7.44
CA ASP A 21 -9.76 10.13 8.27
C ASP A 21 -9.42 9.82 9.73
N LEU A 22 -8.55 10.63 10.32
CA LEU A 22 -8.11 10.46 11.70
C LEU A 22 -9.04 11.15 12.71
N HIS A 23 -10.03 11.94 12.25
CA HIS A 23 -10.94 12.73 13.07
C HIS A 23 -10.22 13.61 14.12
N ALA A 24 -9.04 14.13 13.77
CA ALA A 24 -8.12 14.82 14.68
C ALA A 24 -7.79 16.27 14.26
N GLY A 25 -8.74 16.94 13.59
CA GLY A 25 -8.62 18.32 13.11
C GLY A 25 -8.69 18.42 11.59
N GLU A 26 -8.17 19.52 11.04
CA GLU A 26 -8.30 19.88 9.62
C GLU A 26 -6.99 19.69 8.82
N ALA A 27 -5.95 19.14 9.45
CA ALA A 27 -4.68 18.90 8.78
C ALA A 27 -4.80 17.73 7.78
N GLU A 28 -4.18 17.89 6.60
CA GLU A 28 -4.14 16.89 5.54
C GLU A 28 -2.70 16.65 5.07
N ALA A 29 -2.39 15.41 4.70
CA ALA A 29 -1.12 15.03 4.08
C ALA A 29 -1.32 13.91 3.05
N THR A 30 -0.49 13.91 2.01
CA THR A 30 -0.45 12.86 0.99
C THR A 30 0.94 12.26 0.92
N ALA A 31 1.01 10.94 0.81
CA ALA A 31 2.25 10.20 0.61
C ALA A 31 2.11 9.22 -0.56
N TRP A 32 3.23 8.88 -1.18
CA TRP A 32 3.30 7.93 -2.28
C TRP A 32 4.28 6.82 -1.93
N GLY A 33 3.98 5.61 -2.40
CA GLY A 33 4.82 4.44 -2.22
C GLY A 33 4.52 3.40 -3.28
N CYS A 34 5.10 2.21 -3.11
CA CYS A 34 4.82 1.04 -3.92
C CYS A 34 4.67 -0.19 -3.04
N ASP A 35 4.22 -1.29 -3.63
CA ASP A 35 4.18 -2.57 -2.96
C ASP A 35 5.59 -3.10 -2.66
N LEU A 36 5.66 -3.98 -1.66
CA LEU A 36 6.88 -4.70 -1.32
C LEU A 36 6.82 -6.09 -1.96
N THR A 37 7.73 -6.34 -2.90
CA THR A 37 7.77 -7.60 -3.66
C THR A 37 8.93 -8.50 -3.27
N PHE A 38 8.83 -9.79 -3.59
CA PHE A 38 9.93 -10.73 -3.42
C PHE A 38 11.18 -10.31 -4.21
N ASP A 39 11.01 -9.75 -5.40
CA ASP A 39 12.12 -9.31 -6.25
C ASP A 39 12.90 -8.15 -5.61
N TYR A 40 12.22 -7.23 -4.91
CA TYR A 40 12.88 -6.19 -4.13
C TYR A 40 13.83 -6.80 -3.08
N VAL A 41 13.36 -7.83 -2.36
CA VAL A 41 14.17 -8.55 -1.36
C VAL A 41 15.31 -9.32 -2.01
N LYS A 42 15.09 -9.97 -3.14
CA LYS A 42 16.13 -10.73 -3.86
C LYS A 42 17.27 -9.84 -4.33
N ILE A 43 16.94 -8.68 -4.93
CA ILE A 43 17.92 -7.70 -5.41
C ILE A 43 18.75 -7.17 -4.24
N ASN A 44 18.10 -6.75 -3.16
CA ASN A 44 18.78 -6.07 -2.05
C ASN A 44 19.34 -7.01 -0.98
N GLY A 45 18.84 -8.23 -0.86
CA GLY A 45 19.26 -9.23 0.13
C GLY A 45 20.60 -9.88 -0.21
N SER A 46 21.00 -9.87 -1.48
CA SER A 46 22.28 -10.40 -1.95
C SER A 46 23.50 -9.52 -1.59
N TYR A 47 23.30 -8.32 -1.05
CA TYR A 47 24.38 -7.39 -0.68
C TYR A 47 25.17 -7.80 0.58
N ARG A 48 24.80 -8.88 1.29
CA ARG A 48 25.43 -9.30 2.57
C ARG A 48 25.69 -10.81 2.70
N THR A 49 26.20 -11.46 1.64
CA THR A 49 26.81 -12.80 1.74
C THR A 49 28.23 -12.80 1.26
#